data_AF-A0A7X7E0E1-F1
#
_entry.id   AF-A0A7X7E0E1-F1
#
_cell.length_a   1.000
_cell.length_b   1.000
_cell.length_c   1.000
_cell.angle_alpha   90.00
_cell.angle_beta   90.00
_cell.angle_gamma   90.00
#
_symmetry.space_group_name_H-M   'P 1'
#
loop_
_entity.id
_entity.type
_entity.pdbx_description
1 polymer ?
#
loop_
_entity_poly.entity_id
_entity_poly.type
_entity_poly.pdbx_seq_one_letter_code
_entity_poly.pdbx_strand_id
1 'polypeptide(L)'
;MRIPLQKVFFFLLLLITAQPCWAMLLIPMDVTQSDHLKAYGVVYKILQGGQRVFWLLNYRGGSFACENVKENELIIRISGVTLKKISAAEWKDILSSIEHNNMEKVTLEKAPKIAVYTPPEKLPWDDAVTMALTYADIPYDKIYDKEVVTGKIKDYDWIHLHHEDFTGQYSKF
;
A
#
# COMPACT_ATOMS: atom_id res chain seq x y z
N MET A 1 34.47 -1.43 -44.26
CA MET A 1 33.05 -1.81 -44.46
C MET A 1 32.20 -0.56 -44.32
N ARG A 2 31.65 0.02 -45.41
CA ARG A 2 30.83 1.25 -45.34
C ARG A 2 29.39 0.87 -44.99
N ILE A 3 28.88 1.33 -43.85
CA ILE A 3 27.47 1.14 -43.49
C ILE A 3 26.65 2.11 -44.37
N PRO A 4 25.67 1.62 -45.14
CA PRO A 4 24.87 2.48 -46.01
C PRO A 4 24.00 3.44 -45.20
N LEU A 5 23.93 4.70 -45.64
CA LEU A 5 23.25 5.81 -44.94
C LEU A 5 21.77 5.51 -44.63
N GLN A 6 21.10 4.72 -45.47
CA GLN A 6 19.72 4.26 -45.26
C GLN A 6 19.57 3.35 -44.02
N LYS A 7 20.57 2.51 -43.72
CA LYS A 7 20.57 1.68 -42.51
C LYS A 7 20.80 2.52 -41.25
N VAL A 8 21.59 3.59 -41.35
CA VAL A 8 21.79 4.56 -40.26
C VAL A 8 20.49 5.31 -39.97
N PHE A 9 19.78 5.78 -41.01
CA PHE A 9 18.50 6.46 -40.86
C PHE A 9 17.42 5.55 -40.26
N PHE A 10 17.33 4.30 -40.73
CA PHE A 10 16.39 3.31 -40.18
C PHE A 10 16.69 2.97 -38.71
N PHE A 11 17.97 2.85 -38.34
CA PHE A 11 18.37 2.62 -36.95
C PHE A 11 18.06 3.82 -36.04
N LEU A 12 18.27 5.05 -36.51
CA LEU A 12 17.89 6.27 -35.81
C LEU A 12 16.36 6.37 -35.63
N LEU A 13 15.58 6.01 -36.65
CA LEU A 13 14.12 5.98 -36.57
C LEU A 13 13.63 4.93 -35.55
N LEU A 14 14.26 3.75 -35.51
CA LEU A 14 13.94 2.70 -34.54
C LEU A 14 14.22 3.15 -33.10
N LEU A 15 15.33 3.84 -32.86
CA LEU A 15 15.69 4.40 -31.56
C LEU A 15 14.68 5.46 -31.08
N ILE A 16 14.10 6.24 -31.99
CA ILE A 16 13.08 7.25 -31.67
C ILE A 16 11.75 6.60 -31.24
N THR A 17 11.46 5.37 -31.67
CA THR A 17 10.24 4.64 -31.30
C THR A 17 10.32 3.83 -30.02
N ALA A 18 11.50 3.75 -29.38
CA ALA A 18 11.68 3.01 -28.14
C ALA A 18 10.96 3.71 -26.98
N GLN A 19 9.77 3.23 -26.62
CA GLN A 19 9.05 3.69 -25.43
C GLN A 19 9.69 3.12 -24.15
N PRO A 20 9.74 3.89 -23.06
CA PRO A 20 10.21 3.38 -21.78
C PRO A 20 9.28 2.25 -21.30
N CYS A 21 9.86 1.07 -21.06
CA CYS A 21 9.16 -0.05 -20.45
C CYS A 21 9.19 0.12 -18.94
N TRP A 22 8.05 0.52 -18.37
CA TRP A 22 7.86 0.65 -16.92
C TRP A 22 7.48 -0.72 -16.34
N ALA A 23 8.26 -1.18 -15.36
CA ALA A 23 8.08 -2.48 -14.74
C ALA A 23 7.14 -2.40 -13.53
N MET A 24 7.33 -1.39 -12.69
CA MET A 24 6.64 -1.29 -11.39
C MET A 24 6.04 0.10 -11.17
N LEU A 25 5.05 0.14 -10.29
CA LEU A 25 4.47 1.33 -9.70
C LEU A 25 5.01 1.46 -8.28
N LEU A 26 5.74 2.52 -7.99
CA LEU A 26 6.25 2.84 -6.66
C LEU A 26 5.34 3.89 -6.02
N ILE A 27 4.83 3.59 -4.84
CA ILE A 27 4.08 4.49 -3.97
C ILE A 27 5.05 4.93 -2.85
N PRO A 28 5.66 6.13 -2.94
CA PRO A 28 6.54 6.61 -1.89
C PRO A 28 5.76 6.81 -0.59
N MET A 29 6.41 6.59 0.56
CA MET A 29 5.83 6.85 1.88
C MET A 29 6.69 7.84 2.70
N ASP A 30 7.66 8.47 2.06
CA ASP A 30 8.39 9.61 2.61
C ASP A 30 7.58 10.92 2.47
N VAL A 31 8.22 12.06 2.72
CA VAL A 31 7.61 13.39 2.68
C VAL A 31 7.08 13.79 1.29
N THR A 32 7.38 13.04 0.23
CA THR A 32 6.88 13.32 -1.12
C THR A 32 5.47 12.78 -1.38
N GLN A 33 4.93 11.98 -0.45
CA GLN A 33 3.59 11.43 -0.57
C GLN A 33 2.54 12.50 -0.26
N SER A 34 1.54 12.60 -1.14
CA SER A 34 0.42 13.53 -1.03
C SER A 34 -0.61 13.11 0.02
N ASP A 35 -0.80 11.80 0.21
CA ASP A 35 -1.73 11.26 1.20
C ASP A 35 -1.30 9.86 1.66
N HIS A 36 -0.70 9.77 2.85
CA HIS A 36 -0.24 8.50 3.41
C HIS A 36 -1.39 7.58 3.82
N LEU A 37 -2.50 8.10 4.33
CA LEU A 37 -3.62 7.28 4.79
C LEU A 37 -4.34 6.64 3.59
N LYS A 38 -4.60 7.42 2.54
CA LYS A 38 -5.14 6.88 1.29
C LYS A 38 -4.17 5.90 0.62
N ALA A 39 -2.85 6.06 0.77
CA ALA A 39 -1.89 5.09 0.25
C ALA A 39 -2.08 3.69 0.86
N TYR A 40 -2.31 3.57 2.17
CA TYR A 40 -2.66 2.28 2.79
C TYR A 40 -3.98 1.72 2.24
N GLY A 41 -4.98 2.57 2.04
CA GLY A 41 -6.25 2.20 1.41
C GLY A 41 -6.10 1.64 0.00
N VAL A 42 -5.25 2.26 -0.81
CA VAL A 42 -4.92 1.80 -2.15
C VAL A 42 -4.24 0.44 -2.12
N VAL A 43 -3.25 0.24 -1.23
CA VAL A 43 -2.59 -1.05 -1.05
C VAL A 43 -3.59 -2.13 -0.66
N TYR A 44 -4.49 -1.82 0.27
CA TYR A 44 -5.57 -2.73 0.68
C TYR A 44 -6.45 -3.12 -0.52
N LYS A 45 -6.90 -2.16 -1.34
CA LYS A 45 -7.72 -2.42 -2.53
C LYS A 45 -7.01 -3.30 -3.57
N ILE A 46 -5.71 -3.09 -3.79
CA ILE A 46 -4.91 -3.92 -4.70
C ILE A 46 -4.86 -5.37 -4.17
N LEU A 47 -4.59 -5.56 -2.87
CA LEU A 47 -4.58 -6.88 -2.23
C LEU A 47 -5.95 -7.55 -2.26
N GLN A 48 -7.03 -6.77 -2.10
CA GLN A 48 -8.41 -7.28 -2.19
C GLN A 48 -8.74 -7.77 -3.61
N GLY A 49 -8.16 -7.15 -4.64
CA GLY A 49 -8.20 -7.62 -6.02
C GLY A 49 -7.35 -8.86 -6.30
N GLY A 50 -6.71 -9.47 -5.28
CA GLY A 50 -5.87 -10.66 -5.41
C GLY A 50 -4.49 -10.38 -6.00
N GLN A 51 -4.09 -9.12 -6.13
CA GLN A 51 -2.78 -8.74 -6.64
C GLN A 51 -1.80 -8.55 -5.49
N ARG A 52 -0.55 -8.98 -5.72
CA ARG A 52 0.53 -8.81 -4.73
C ARG A 52 1.05 -7.38 -4.67
N VAL A 53 1.48 -6.97 -3.48
CA VAL A 53 2.18 -5.70 -3.23
C VAL A 53 3.46 -5.98 -2.46
N PHE A 54 4.53 -5.26 -2.77
CA PHE A 54 5.79 -5.31 -2.01
C PHE A 54 5.82 -4.14 -1.04
N TRP A 55 5.99 -4.43 0.24
CA TRP A 55 6.26 -3.44 1.27
C TRP A 55 7.77 -3.34 1.49
N LEU A 56 8.32 -2.15 1.27
CA LEU A 56 9.75 -1.87 1.31
C LEU A 56 10.10 -1.22 2.65
N LEU A 57 10.26 -2.04 3.68
CA LEU A 57 10.57 -1.62 5.04
C LEU A 57 11.85 -0.80 5.09
N ASN A 58 11.78 0.35 5.78
CA ASN A 58 12.85 1.35 5.90
C ASN A 58 13.36 1.96 4.58
N TYR A 59 12.81 1.59 3.43
CA TYR A 59 13.09 2.26 2.16
C TYR A 59 12.07 3.38 1.92
N ARG A 60 12.54 4.63 1.86
CA ARG A 60 11.72 5.83 1.61
C ARG A 60 10.42 5.84 2.44
N GLY A 61 10.56 5.74 3.77
CA GLY A 61 9.44 5.78 4.70
C GLY A 61 8.55 4.52 4.74
N GLY A 62 9.02 3.38 4.22
CA GLY A 62 8.20 2.17 4.14
C GLY A 62 7.36 2.13 2.86
N SER A 63 7.95 2.50 1.73
CA SER A 63 7.25 2.61 0.44
C SER A 63 6.61 1.29 0.00
N PHE A 64 5.59 1.38 -0.85
CA PHE A 64 4.98 0.22 -1.48
C PHE A 64 5.33 0.15 -2.97
N ALA A 65 5.38 -1.06 -3.52
CA ALA A 65 5.51 -1.26 -4.96
C ALA A 65 4.57 -2.36 -5.45
N CYS A 66 3.95 -2.16 -6.61
CA CYS A 66 3.13 -3.17 -7.28
C CYS A 66 3.44 -3.21 -8.78
N GLU A 67 2.98 -4.25 -9.47
CA GLU A 67 3.17 -4.36 -10.92
C GLU A 67 2.47 -3.23 -11.66
N ASN A 68 3.09 -2.77 -12.75
CA ASN A 68 2.54 -1.73 -13.61
C ASN A 68 1.39 -2.25 -14.49
N VAL A 69 0.24 -2.45 -13.85
CA VAL A 69 -1.04 -2.77 -14.45
C VAL A 69 -1.91 -1.51 -14.48
N LYS A 70 -2.65 -1.29 -15.57
CA LYS A 70 -3.49 -0.10 -15.77
C LYS A 70 -4.48 0.14 -14.63
N GLU A 71 -5.06 -0.94 -14.09
CA GLU A 71 -6.00 -0.90 -12.99
C GLU A 71 -5.36 -0.33 -11.71
N ASN A 72 -4.17 -0.81 -11.33
CA ASN A 72 -3.45 -0.32 -10.16
C ASN A 72 -3.10 1.16 -10.30
N GLU A 73 -2.58 1.56 -11.46
CA GLU A 73 -2.28 2.96 -11.74
C GLU A 73 -3.53 3.84 -11.59
N LEU A 74 -4.66 3.39 -12.14
CA LEU A 74 -5.91 4.13 -12.05
C LEU A 74 -6.34 4.30 -10.58
N ILE A 75 -6.38 3.23 -9.79
CA ILE A 75 -6.78 3.25 -8.37
C ILE A 75 -5.90 4.20 -7.56
N ILE A 76 -4.57 4.15 -7.76
CA ILE A 76 -3.62 5.04 -7.08
C ILE A 76 -3.92 6.51 -7.42
N ARG A 77 -4.09 6.83 -8.71
CA ARG A 77 -4.31 8.21 -9.18
C ARG A 77 -5.63 8.79 -8.71
N ILE A 78 -6.74 8.05 -8.83
CA ILE A 78 -8.06 8.54 -8.41
C ILE A 78 -8.16 8.75 -6.90
N SER A 79 -7.31 8.06 -6.13
CA SER A 79 -7.23 8.18 -4.67
C SER A 79 -6.36 9.36 -4.23
N GLY A 80 -5.82 10.16 -5.16
CA GLY A 80 -4.96 11.31 -4.84
C GLY A 80 -3.59 10.94 -4.30
N VAL A 81 -3.17 9.68 -4.45
CA VAL A 81 -1.91 9.14 -3.92
C VAL A 81 -0.79 9.34 -4.94
N THR A 82 0.35 9.80 -4.47
CA THR A 82 1.55 10.00 -5.28
C THR A 82 2.08 8.67 -5.79
N LEU A 83 2.39 8.63 -7.08
CA LEU A 83 2.86 7.46 -7.81
C LEU A 83 4.10 7.81 -8.64
N LYS A 84 5.10 6.93 -8.64
CA LYS A 84 6.19 6.92 -9.61
C LYS A 84 6.20 5.62 -10.40
N LYS A 85 6.14 5.72 -11.72
CA LYS A 85 6.48 4.57 -12.60
C LYS A 85 7.99 4.40 -12.60
N ILE A 86 8.45 3.16 -12.41
CA ILE A 86 9.88 2.83 -12.41
C ILE A 86 10.18 1.71 -13.40
N SER A 87 11.33 1.84 -14.06
CA SER A 87 11.86 0.84 -14.99
C SER A 87 12.36 -0.41 -14.25
N ALA A 88 12.61 -1.50 -15.00
CA ALA A 88 13.21 -2.70 -14.43
C ALA A 88 14.62 -2.44 -13.84
N ALA A 89 15.38 -1.51 -14.44
CA ALA A 89 16.69 -1.11 -13.94
C ALA A 89 16.56 -0.38 -12.59
N GLU A 90 15.70 0.64 -12.51
CA GLU A 90 15.43 1.34 -11.25
C GLU A 90 14.91 0.39 -10.17
N TRP A 91 14.04 -0.56 -10.51
CA TRP A 91 13.57 -1.57 -9.55
C TRP A 91 14.73 -2.42 -9.01
N LYS A 92 15.63 -2.88 -9.89
CA LYS A 92 16.82 -3.62 -9.48
C LYS A 92 17.73 -2.80 -8.56
N ASP A 93 17.90 -1.50 -8.84
CA ASP A 93 18.71 -0.61 -8.00
C ASP A 93 18.08 -0.44 -6.61
N ILE A 94 16.75 -0.32 -6.53
CA ILE A 94 16.01 -0.29 -5.26
C ILE A 94 16.23 -1.59 -4.48
N LEU A 95 16.09 -2.75 -5.13
CA LEU A 95 16.31 -4.04 -4.48
C LEU A 95 17.75 -4.19 -3.97
N SER A 96 18.74 -3.79 -4.78
CA SER A 96 20.15 -3.76 -4.36
C SER A 96 20.35 -2.85 -3.15
N SER A 97 19.75 -1.66 -3.13
CA SER A 97 19.80 -0.76 -1.97
C SER A 97 19.19 -1.40 -0.72
N ILE A 98 18.09 -2.15 -0.87
CA ILE A 98 17.45 -2.83 0.25
C ILE A 98 18.37 -3.92 0.82
N GLU A 99 18.98 -4.74 -0.04
CA GLU A 99 19.87 -5.84 0.36
C GLU A 99 21.13 -5.38 1.11
N HIS A 100 21.66 -4.19 0.78
CA HIS A 100 22.91 -3.68 1.35
C HIS A 100 22.73 -2.76 2.57
N ASN A 101 21.50 -2.54 3.04
CA ASN A 101 21.19 -1.65 4.15
C ASN A 101 20.25 -2.32 5.16
N ASN A 102 19.93 -1.64 6.26
CA ASN A 102 18.95 -2.11 7.25
C ASN A 102 17.51 -1.91 6.75
N MET A 103 17.17 -2.59 5.66
CA MET A 103 15.88 -2.52 4.96
C MET A 103 15.41 -3.94 4.61
N GLU A 104 14.13 -4.10 4.31
CA GLU A 104 13.58 -5.40 3.95
C GLU A 104 12.44 -5.27 2.92
N LYS A 105 12.31 -6.26 2.04
CA LYS A 105 11.18 -6.38 1.13
C LYS A 105 10.25 -7.50 1.61
N VAL A 106 9.09 -7.11 2.12
CA VAL A 106 8.02 -8.04 2.50
C VAL A 106 7.02 -8.15 1.34
N THR A 107 6.64 -9.36 0.98
CA THR A 107 5.59 -9.60 -0.02
C THR A 107 4.24 -9.74 0.68
N LEU A 108 3.26 -8.93 0.27
CA LEU A 108 1.88 -8.96 0.74
C LEU A 108 1.00 -9.56 -0.36
N GLU A 109 0.17 -10.54 -0.01
CA GLU A 109 -0.63 -11.31 -0.98
C GLU A 109 -2.13 -11.35 -0.67
N LYS A 110 -2.53 -10.97 0.56
CA LYS A 110 -3.92 -11.03 1.02
C LYS A 110 -4.28 -9.79 1.82
N ALA A 111 -5.45 -9.20 1.53
CA ALA A 111 -6.02 -8.16 2.36
C ALA A 111 -6.53 -8.76 3.69
N PRO A 112 -6.11 -8.23 4.85
CA PRO A 112 -6.51 -8.77 6.14
C PRO A 112 -7.97 -8.46 6.46
N LYS A 113 -8.67 -9.38 7.12
CA LYS A 113 -9.94 -9.08 7.79
C LYS A 113 -9.66 -8.37 9.11
N ILE A 114 -10.16 -7.15 9.25
CA ILE A 114 -9.88 -6.29 10.41
C ILE A 114 -11.14 -6.14 11.27
N ALA A 115 -10.97 -6.25 12.58
CA ALA A 115 -11.98 -5.83 13.55
C ALA A 115 -11.43 -4.74 14.48
N VAL A 116 -12.31 -3.86 14.95
CA VAL A 116 -12.04 -2.87 15.99
C VAL A 116 -12.94 -3.20 17.18
N TYR A 117 -12.31 -3.45 18.34
CA TYR A 117 -13.04 -3.59 19.58
C TYR A 117 -13.49 -2.21 20.06
N THR A 118 -14.80 -1.99 20.09
CA THR A 118 -15.36 -0.68 20.42
C THR A 118 -16.79 -0.82 20.96
N PRO A 119 -17.15 -0.13 22.05
CA PRO A 119 -18.52 -0.13 22.55
C PRO A 119 -19.52 0.37 21.50
N PRO A 120 -20.74 -0.17 21.45
CA PRO A 120 -21.75 0.22 20.46
C PRO A 120 -22.19 1.69 20.58
N GLU A 121 -22.01 2.30 21.76
CA GLU A 121 -22.40 3.68 22.05
C GLU A 121 -21.30 4.70 21.71
N LYS A 122 -20.07 4.27 21.39
CA LYS A 122 -18.94 5.16 21.08
C LYS A 122 -19.15 5.86 19.74
N LEU A 123 -18.98 7.18 19.70
CA LEU A 123 -19.23 7.95 18.49
C LEU A 123 -18.06 7.75 17.49
N PRO A 124 -18.32 7.80 16.17
CA PRO A 124 -17.30 7.51 15.16
C PRO A 124 -16.04 8.41 15.18
N TRP A 125 -16.13 9.61 15.75
CA TRP A 125 -15.01 10.55 15.85
C TRP A 125 -14.20 10.39 17.15
N ASP A 126 -14.64 9.54 18.07
CA ASP A 126 -13.96 9.28 19.34
C ASP A 126 -12.86 8.21 19.21
N ASP A 127 -12.66 7.67 18.00
CA ASP A 127 -11.69 6.61 17.74
C ASP A 127 -10.91 6.91 16.45
N ALA A 128 -9.68 7.40 16.65
CA ALA A 128 -8.76 7.76 15.58
C ALA A 128 -8.46 6.60 14.61
N VAL A 129 -8.50 5.34 15.08
CA VAL A 129 -8.26 4.18 14.21
C VAL A 129 -9.45 3.95 13.30
N THR A 130 -10.68 4.00 13.82
CA THR A 130 -11.88 3.90 12.96
C THR A 130 -11.94 5.05 11.97
N MET A 131 -11.60 6.27 12.37
CA MET A 131 -11.50 7.42 11.47
C MET A 131 -10.45 7.20 10.37
N ALA A 132 -9.26 6.70 10.71
CA ALA A 132 -8.19 6.45 9.76
C ALA A 132 -8.57 5.35 8.76
N LEU A 133 -9.14 4.24 9.23
CA LEU A 133 -9.60 3.14 8.37
C LEU A 133 -10.73 3.60 7.45
N THR A 134 -11.72 4.31 7.99
CA THR A 134 -12.82 4.90 7.19
C THR A 134 -12.28 5.90 6.17
N TYR A 135 -11.36 6.79 6.55
CA TYR A 135 -10.74 7.73 5.63
C TYR A 135 -9.94 7.03 4.53
N ALA A 136 -9.24 5.95 4.85
CA ALA A 136 -8.50 5.13 3.89
C ALA A 136 -9.40 4.22 3.03
N ASP A 137 -10.73 4.20 3.23
CA ASP A 137 -11.64 3.22 2.62
C ASP A 137 -11.26 1.76 2.90
N ILE A 138 -10.72 1.47 4.08
CA ILE A 138 -10.40 0.11 4.54
C ILE A 138 -11.58 -0.42 5.35
N PRO A 139 -12.24 -1.51 4.93
CA PRO A 139 -13.36 -2.08 5.67
C PRO A 139 -12.89 -2.73 6.97
N TYR A 140 -13.69 -2.57 8.01
CA TYR A 140 -13.50 -3.21 9.31
C TYR A 140 -14.86 -3.50 9.94
N ASP A 141 -14.89 -4.50 10.80
CA ASP A 141 -16.05 -4.78 11.65
C ASP A 141 -15.86 -4.17 13.04
N LYS A 142 -16.96 -3.72 13.64
CA LYS A 142 -16.98 -3.38 15.07
C LYS A 142 -17.37 -4.62 15.87
N ILE A 143 -16.60 -4.94 16.89
CA ILE A 143 -16.87 -6.05 17.81
C ILE A 143 -16.84 -5.56 19.26
N TYR A 144 -17.56 -6.24 20.14
CA TYR A 144 -17.52 -5.95 21.58
C TYR A 144 -17.62 -7.25 22.40
N ASP A 145 -17.95 -7.16 23.68
CA ASP A 145 -17.94 -8.28 24.63
C ASP A 145 -18.69 -9.52 24.14
N LYS A 146 -19.86 -9.34 23.52
CA LYS A 146 -20.66 -10.45 23.02
C LYS A 146 -19.92 -11.25 21.95
N GLU A 147 -19.35 -10.58 20.96
CA GLU A 147 -18.59 -11.20 19.87
C GLU A 147 -17.30 -11.85 20.39
N VAL A 148 -16.67 -11.25 21.40
CA VAL A 148 -15.48 -11.82 22.05
C VAL A 148 -15.81 -13.11 22.79
N VAL A 149 -16.83 -13.09 23.66
CA VAL A 149 -17.24 -14.25 24.47
C VAL A 149 -17.79 -15.39 23.61
N THR A 150 -18.43 -15.07 22.48
CA THR A 150 -18.92 -16.07 21.52
C THR A 150 -17.83 -16.61 20.59
N GLY A 151 -16.59 -16.11 20.68
CA GLY A 151 -15.43 -16.63 19.93
C GLY A 151 -15.31 -16.11 18.49
N LYS A 152 -16.09 -15.09 18.11
CA LYS A 152 -16.08 -14.49 16.75
C LYS A 152 -14.73 -13.85 16.38
N ILE A 153 -13.90 -13.54 17.36
CA ILE A 153 -12.55 -12.98 17.17
C ILE A 153 -11.66 -13.85 16.26
N LYS A 154 -11.93 -15.16 16.17
CA LYS A 154 -11.17 -16.09 15.33
C LYS A 154 -11.37 -15.89 13.83
N ASP A 155 -12.40 -15.12 13.44
CA ASP A 155 -12.74 -14.86 12.04
C ASP A 155 -11.89 -13.73 11.42
N TYR A 156 -11.12 -13.02 12.25
CA TYR A 156 -10.35 -11.85 11.86
C TYR A 156 -8.85 -12.13 11.87
N ASP A 157 -8.15 -11.55 10.90
CA ASP A 157 -6.69 -11.62 10.82
C ASP A 157 -6.06 -10.61 11.81
N TRP A 158 -6.71 -9.47 12.03
CA TRP A 158 -6.24 -8.37 12.89
C TRP A 158 -7.36 -7.81 13.76
N ILE A 159 -7.05 -7.52 15.02
CA ILE A 159 -7.97 -6.87 15.96
C ILE A 159 -7.27 -5.67 16.57
N HIS A 160 -7.89 -4.49 16.43
CA HIS A 160 -7.48 -3.30 17.17
C HIS A 160 -8.22 -3.24 18.51
N LEU A 161 -7.49 -2.94 19.58
CA LEU A 161 -7.98 -2.78 20.94
C LEU A 161 -7.38 -1.50 21.50
N HIS A 162 -8.17 -0.71 22.22
CA HIS A 162 -7.62 0.41 22.94
C HIS A 162 -7.10 -0.07 24.30
N HIS A 163 -5.90 0.36 24.67
CA HIS A 163 -5.30 -0.09 25.92
C HIS A 163 -6.14 0.32 27.15
N GLU A 164 -6.87 1.43 27.07
CA GLU A 164 -7.78 1.92 28.10
C GLU A 164 -8.93 0.95 28.38
N ASP A 165 -9.39 0.18 27.38
CA ASP A 165 -10.49 -0.78 27.50
C ASP A 165 -10.19 -1.89 28.52
N PHE A 166 -8.91 -2.16 28.80
CA PHE A 166 -8.47 -3.20 29.74
C PHE A 166 -8.18 -2.70 31.16
N THR A 167 -8.16 -1.38 31.37
CA THR A 167 -7.74 -0.81 32.66
C THR A 167 -8.91 -0.51 33.61
N GLY A 168 -10.16 -0.74 33.18
CA GLY A 168 -11.35 -0.40 33.95
C GLY A 168 -11.51 1.11 34.20
N GLN A 169 -10.73 1.94 33.50
CA GLN A 169 -10.88 3.38 33.53
C GLN A 169 -12.08 3.77 32.67
N TYR A 170 -13.25 3.81 33.28
CA TYR A 170 -14.40 4.48 32.71
C TYR A 170 -14.04 5.94 32.42
N SER A 171 -14.00 6.30 31.12
CA SER A 171 -13.89 7.65 30.56
C SER A 171 -13.02 8.65 31.34
N LYS A 172 -11.80 8.86 30.86
CA LYS A 172 -11.07 10.11 31.14
C LYS A 172 -10.90 11.00 29.92
N PHE A 173 -11.85 10.97 29.00
CA PHE A 173 -12.15 12.05 28.05
C PHE A 173 -13.65 12.06 27.78
#